data_AF-A0A3S8XJ73-F1
#
_entry.id   AF-A0A3S8XJ73-F1
#
_cell.length_a   1.000
_cell.length_b   1.000
_cell.length_c   1.000
_cell.angle_alpha   90.00
_cell.angle_beta   90.00
_cell.angle_gamma   90.00
#
_symmetry.space_group_name_H-M   'P 1'
#
loop_
_entity.id
_entity.type
_entity.pdbx_description
1 polymer ?
#
loop_
_entity_poly.entity_id
_entity_poly.type
_entity_poly.pdbx_seq_one_letter_code
_entity_poly.pdbx_strand_id
1 'polypeptide(L)'
;MNTHPDGNWLITSTPQDNRRQFSLRPRPFPAPDLFSEPPDDWPRPAPVPAVPAAASALRALETLDPTAQANTPTLPNLPGASPYPRARPPAWDLVLIIDTGASMAAWYDSIKAFVESAYKLAHFAHIPVISLHSQGFDPTRPVFDATEVGRAGIGDETRKKIILVITDAVGPAWEGEPLKSRLADWAAVHPLAVLHVAPHPHWSRSALATRPLNLRSPELGGPNTTFEVQTPDDAALDTLVPAEPVPANSVVIPVLELSKRWIEQWCRLLNSSKWVSQQAIVVTPDGDAAEVPDGVEPADAARVPQPRVPAPRQEACAEPTAEQRVVEFLGKALGDTCELTVLLAAAPLNRHIMQLIAYHLMPRTGPEHLAEILSSGLLQVVNTNDPRRTPYHRIVFDFLPGVRMQLLSRQRDGRRDCYEVAQLIDRYLSPAVPEVEGLAVRIRQLTPPDSVDVTYENLHFLEVERDIFHARIPHARADTVHRLGETIDRFKRGETRDQPPTGR
;
A
#
# COMPACT_ATOMS: atom_id res chain seq x y z
N MET A 1 17.74 78.91 34.31
CA MET A 1 17.96 78.07 35.50
C MET A 1 17.20 76.77 35.26
N ASN A 2 17.93 75.66 35.23
CA ASN A 2 17.50 74.24 35.22
C ASN A 2 16.94 73.58 33.93
N THR A 3 17.86 72.97 33.17
CA THR A 3 18.00 71.53 32.84
C THR A 3 16.76 70.57 32.81
N HIS A 4 16.59 69.87 31.66
CA HIS A 4 16.21 68.45 31.36
C HIS A 4 15.36 67.60 32.35
N PRO A 5 14.60 66.55 31.91
CA PRO A 5 14.84 65.72 30.72
C PRO A 5 13.64 65.33 29.82
N ASP A 6 14.00 65.12 28.55
CA ASP A 6 13.75 63.97 27.67
C ASP A 6 12.34 63.40 27.47
N GLY A 7 11.93 63.40 26.20
CA GLY A 7 11.90 62.11 25.49
C GLY A 7 10.53 61.56 25.09
N ASN A 8 10.11 61.96 23.90
CA ASN A 8 9.38 61.15 22.90
C ASN A 8 8.03 60.50 23.24
N TRP A 9 7.00 61.10 22.65
CA TRP A 9 5.72 60.47 22.29
C TRP A 9 5.94 59.28 21.35
N LEU A 10 5.77 58.06 21.87
CA LEU A 10 5.68 56.83 21.07
C LEU A 10 4.31 56.77 20.37
N ILE A 11 4.29 57.16 19.09
CA ILE A 11 3.22 56.77 18.16
C ILE A 11 3.55 55.36 17.69
N THR A 12 2.85 54.36 18.24
CA THR A 12 2.93 52.98 17.75
C THR A 12 2.09 52.84 16.49
N SER A 13 2.64 53.24 15.33
CA SER A 13 2.15 52.80 14.03
C SER A 13 2.96 51.55 13.63
N THR A 14 2.39 50.38 13.91
CA THR A 14 2.87 49.11 13.37
C THR A 14 2.93 49.18 11.84
N PRO A 15 3.99 48.67 11.20
CA PRO A 15 4.01 48.56 9.75
C PRO A 15 2.89 47.61 9.32
N GLN A 16 1.98 48.09 8.46
CA GLN A 16 1.12 47.20 7.69
C GLN A 16 2.03 46.29 6.86
N ASP A 17 2.19 45.05 7.33
CA ASP A 17 2.86 43.98 6.61
C ASP A 17 2.01 43.64 5.38
N ASN A 18 2.25 44.38 4.30
CA ASN A 18 1.69 44.13 2.97
C ASN A 18 2.36 42.94 2.29
N ARG A 19 2.80 41.94 3.06
CA ARG A 19 2.94 40.57 2.56
C ARG A 19 1.55 40.07 2.25
N ARG A 20 1.16 40.18 0.98
CA ARG A 20 0.30 39.16 0.37
C ARG A 20 1.04 37.83 0.55
N GLN A 21 0.86 37.21 1.72
CA GLN A 21 1.02 35.78 1.88
C GLN A 21 0.11 35.19 0.82
N PHE A 22 0.69 34.75 -0.30
CA PHE A 22 0.15 33.59 -0.96
C PHE A 22 0.19 32.51 0.10
N SER A 23 -0.87 32.43 0.91
CA SER A 23 -1.18 31.24 1.65
C SER A 23 -1.42 30.20 0.57
N LEU A 24 -0.35 29.53 0.15
CA LEU A 24 -0.41 28.10 -0.06
C LEU A 24 -0.82 27.53 1.29
N ARG A 25 -2.10 27.72 1.67
CA ARG A 25 -2.76 26.71 2.49
C ARG A 25 -2.50 25.45 1.66
N PRO A 26 -1.72 24.48 2.14
CA PRO A 26 -1.70 23.20 1.48
C PRO A 26 -3.17 22.86 1.30
N ARG A 27 -3.60 22.68 0.04
CA ARG A 27 -4.86 21.97 -0.15
C ARG A 27 -4.70 20.73 0.72
N PRO A 28 -5.65 20.44 1.64
CA PRO A 28 -5.61 19.17 2.34
C PRO A 28 -5.40 18.13 1.24
N PHE A 29 -4.39 17.29 1.47
CA PHE A 29 -4.07 16.16 0.61
C PHE A 29 -5.40 15.69 -0.01
N PRO A 30 -5.57 15.66 -1.34
CA PRO A 30 -6.44 14.64 -1.88
C PRO A 30 -5.65 13.34 -1.65
N ALA A 31 -5.51 12.96 -0.37
CA ALA A 31 -5.75 11.59 -0.02
C ALA A 31 -7.03 11.36 -0.79
N PRO A 32 -7.09 10.38 -1.69
CA PRO A 32 -8.39 9.79 -1.80
C PRO A 32 -8.77 9.52 -0.33
N ASP A 33 -9.94 9.99 0.11
CA ASP A 33 -10.57 9.47 1.31
C ASP A 33 -10.48 7.96 1.10
N LEU A 34 -9.38 7.32 1.49
CA LEU A 34 -9.01 5.97 1.08
C LEU A 34 -9.44 5.06 2.21
N PHE A 35 -9.47 5.59 3.43
CA PHE A 35 -9.93 4.91 4.61
C PHE A 35 -10.24 5.93 5.72
N SER A 36 -11.27 5.69 6.52
CA SER A 36 -11.40 6.43 7.78
C SER A 36 -10.29 6.03 8.76
N GLU A 37 -9.76 7.03 9.45
CA GLU A 37 -8.83 6.84 10.56
C GLU A 37 -9.60 6.44 11.82
N PRO A 38 -9.03 5.59 12.69
CA PRO A 38 -9.63 5.33 13.98
C PRO A 38 -9.47 6.57 14.87
N PRO A 39 -10.25 6.69 15.96
CA PRO A 39 -10.08 7.74 16.96
C PRO A 39 -8.61 7.89 17.44
N ASP A 40 -8.21 9.08 17.89
CA ASP A 40 -6.81 9.38 18.25
C ASP A 40 -6.29 8.62 19.49
N ASP A 41 -7.20 8.10 20.32
CA ASP A 41 -6.90 7.25 21.46
C ASP A 41 -6.61 5.79 21.07
N TRP A 42 -6.83 5.42 19.79
CA TRP A 42 -6.42 4.12 19.30
C TRP A 42 -4.89 4.03 19.22
N PRO A 43 -4.32 2.94 19.75
CA PRO A 43 -2.88 2.70 19.71
C PRO A 43 -2.46 2.49 18.27
N ARG A 44 -1.61 3.40 17.76
CA ARG A 44 -1.01 3.26 16.43
C ARG A 44 0.46 2.91 16.60
N PRO A 45 0.97 1.88 15.89
CA PRO A 45 2.41 1.73 15.77
C PRO A 45 2.96 3.03 15.20
N ALA A 46 3.99 3.61 15.85
CA ALA A 46 4.64 4.78 15.30
C ALA A 46 5.10 4.44 13.88
N PRO A 47 4.90 5.33 12.89
CA PRO A 47 5.40 5.08 11.55
C PRO A 47 6.89 4.82 11.68
N VAL A 48 7.37 3.74 11.03
CA VAL A 48 8.76 3.32 11.15
C VAL A 48 9.63 4.55 10.82
N PRO A 49 10.52 5.02 11.73
CA PRO A 49 11.24 6.28 11.56
C PRO A 49 12.01 6.39 10.23
N ALA A 50 12.33 5.24 9.64
CA ALA A 50 12.95 5.09 8.34
C ALA A 50 12.13 5.65 7.17
N VAL A 51 10.80 5.76 7.28
CA VAL A 51 9.92 6.09 6.13
C VAL A 51 9.91 7.58 5.79
N PRO A 52 9.74 8.53 6.73
CA PRO A 52 9.95 9.95 6.43
C PRO A 52 11.37 10.23 5.95
N ALA A 53 12.36 9.51 6.51
CA ALA A 53 13.74 9.57 6.05
C ALA A 53 13.88 9.07 4.60
N ALA A 54 13.16 8.00 4.23
CA ALA A 54 13.11 7.47 2.87
C ALA A 54 12.61 8.51 1.87
N ALA A 55 11.44 9.11 2.12
CA ALA A 55 10.90 10.18 1.27
C ALA A 55 11.84 11.39 1.17
N SER A 56 12.53 11.75 2.26
CA SER A 56 13.47 12.88 2.26
C SER A 56 14.66 12.70 1.29
N ALA A 57 15.01 11.46 0.93
CA ALA A 57 16.07 11.18 -0.04
C ALA A 57 15.75 11.74 -1.44
N LEU A 58 14.47 11.87 -1.79
CA LEU A 58 14.04 12.43 -3.06
C LEU A 58 14.39 13.92 -3.21
N ARG A 59 14.80 14.62 -2.14
CA ARG A 59 15.41 15.96 -2.23
C ARG A 59 16.64 15.98 -3.12
N ALA A 60 17.37 14.87 -3.23
CA ALA A 60 18.51 14.79 -4.13
C ALA A 60 18.12 15.15 -5.57
N LEU A 61 16.89 14.84 -6.01
CA LEU A 61 16.38 15.10 -7.37
C LEU A 61 16.16 16.59 -7.68
N GLU A 62 16.30 17.50 -6.71
CA GLU A 62 16.31 18.95 -6.96
C GLU A 62 17.38 19.35 -8.01
N THR A 63 18.49 18.61 -8.08
CA THR A 63 19.57 18.87 -9.03
C THR A 63 19.27 18.45 -10.47
N LEU A 64 18.14 17.78 -10.74
CA LEU A 64 17.71 17.45 -12.11
C LEU A 64 17.18 18.67 -12.88
N ASP A 65 17.03 19.82 -12.22
CA ASP A 65 16.71 21.08 -12.87
C ASP A 65 18.00 21.89 -13.12
N PRO A 66 18.54 21.91 -14.36
CA PRO A 66 19.76 22.67 -14.67
C PRO A 66 19.58 24.19 -14.54
N THR A 67 18.37 24.72 -14.32
CA THR A 67 18.18 26.16 -14.09
C THR A 67 18.49 26.62 -12.66
N ALA A 68 18.76 25.69 -11.72
CA ALA A 68 19.12 26.00 -10.34
C ALA A 68 20.59 26.42 -10.13
N GLN A 69 21.44 26.41 -11.16
CA GLN A 69 22.84 26.85 -11.06
C GLN A 69 23.24 27.85 -12.16
N ALA A 70 23.07 29.14 -11.86
CA ALA A 70 24.06 30.19 -12.11
C ALA A 70 23.58 31.53 -11.53
N ASN A 71 23.71 31.72 -10.21
CA ASN A 71 23.83 33.08 -9.68
C ASN A 71 25.24 33.58 -10.00
N THR A 72 25.48 34.01 -11.23
CA THR A 72 26.67 34.79 -11.57
C THR A 72 26.42 36.23 -11.08
N PRO A 73 27.21 36.77 -10.14
CA PRO A 73 27.02 38.16 -9.71
C PRO A 73 27.50 39.07 -10.84
N THR A 74 26.63 39.92 -11.38
CA THR A 74 27.06 40.99 -12.29
C THR A 74 26.27 42.27 -12.04
N LEU A 75 26.88 43.15 -11.22
CA LEU A 75 26.80 44.63 -11.17
C LEU A 75 25.43 45.34 -10.97
N PRO A 76 25.45 46.56 -10.38
CA PRO A 76 24.33 47.10 -9.60
C PRO A 76 23.20 47.71 -10.45
N ASN A 77 21.98 47.39 -10.01
CA ASN A 77 20.68 48.03 -10.24
C ASN A 77 20.70 49.39 -11.00
N LEU A 78 20.26 49.36 -12.26
CA LEU A 78 19.69 50.52 -12.95
C LEU A 78 18.20 50.67 -12.56
N PRO A 79 17.70 51.87 -12.24
CA PRO A 79 16.28 52.12 -12.07
C PRO A 79 15.56 51.96 -13.41
N GLY A 80 14.72 50.92 -13.54
CA GLY A 80 13.92 50.64 -14.74
C GLY A 80 14.11 49.25 -15.36
N ALA A 81 15.04 48.43 -14.88
CA ALA A 81 15.12 47.03 -15.27
C ALA A 81 14.10 46.21 -14.47
N SER A 82 13.21 45.47 -15.14
CA SER A 82 12.36 44.46 -14.51
C SER A 82 13.24 43.35 -13.94
N PRO A 83 13.35 43.15 -12.61
CA PRO A 83 14.12 42.04 -12.09
C PRO A 83 13.23 40.79 -12.03
N TYR A 84 13.89 39.64 -12.14
CA TYR A 84 13.35 38.28 -12.08
C TYR A 84 12.87 37.71 -13.43
N PRO A 85 13.64 36.80 -14.06
CA PRO A 85 12.98 35.69 -14.73
C PRO A 85 11.99 35.09 -13.73
N ARG A 86 10.72 34.94 -14.13
CA ARG A 86 9.75 34.15 -13.35
C ARG A 86 10.45 32.83 -13.02
N ALA A 87 10.58 32.51 -11.73
CA ALA A 87 10.99 31.18 -11.31
C ALA A 87 10.13 30.19 -12.11
N ARG A 88 10.77 29.44 -13.00
CA ARG A 88 10.06 28.44 -13.80
C ARG A 88 9.50 27.44 -12.77
N PRO A 89 8.23 27.05 -12.85
CA PRO A 89 7.75 25.96 -12.00
C PRO A 89 8.68 24.75 -12.21
N PRO A 90 8.93 23.95 -11.16
CA PRO A 90 9.89 22.85 -11.24
C PRO A 90 9.69 22.00 -12.48
N ALA A 91 10.78 21.63 -13.16
CA ALA A 91 10.70 20.97 -14.47
C ALA A 91 10.10 19.54 -14.43
N TRP A 92 9.93 18.96 -13.24
CA TRP A 92 9.58 17.56 -13.04
C TRP A 92 8.29 17.36 -12.23
N ASP A 93 7.49 16.40 -12.65
CA ASP A 93 6.38 15.83 -11.87
C ASP A 93 6.86 14.51 -11.20
N LEU A 94 6.38 14.22 -9.98
CA LEU A 94 6.61 12.94 -9.31
C LEU A 94 5.30 12.13 -9.30
N VAL A 95 5.19 11.11 -10.14
CA VAL A 95 4.01 10.25 -10.19
C VAL A 95 4.17 9.11 -9.20
N LEU A 96 3.23 8.97 -8.28
CA LEU A 96 3.19 7.87 -7.31
C LEU A 96 2.08 6.89 -7.71
N ILE A 97 2.46 5.67 -8.09
CA ILE A 97 1.54 4.59 -8.39
C ILE A 97 1.49 3.69 -7.16
N ILE A 98 0.33 3.56 -6.51
CA ILE A 98 0.19 2.84 -5.25
C ILE A 98 -0.66 1.59 -5.46
N ASP A 99 -0.09 0.43 -5.15
CA ASP A 99 -0.81 -0.84 -5.14
C ASP A 99 -1.90 -0.86 -4.05
N THR A 100 -3.04 -1.43 -4.41
CA THR A 100 -4.25 -1.53 -3.59
C THR A 100 -4.67 -2.97 -3.30
N GLY A 101 -3.78 -3.94 -3.50
CA GLY A 101 -3.99 -5.33 -3.08
C GLY A 101 -4.22 -5.47 -1.57
N ALA A 102 -4.87 -6.54 -1.12
CA ALA A 102 -5.27 -6.74 0.27
C ALA A 102 -4.08 -6.66 1.26
N SER A 103 -2.93 -7.22 0.90
CA SER A 103 -1.70 -7.20 1.71
C SER A 103 -1.12 -5.79 1.90
N MET A 104 -1.41 -4.87 0.99
CA MET A 104 -1.03 -3.45 1.12
C MET A 104 -1.71 -2.77 2.30
N ALA A 105 -2.81 -3.32 2.83
CA ALA A 105 -3.46 -2.80 4.02
C ALA A 105 -2.54 -2.82 5.26
N ALA A 106 -1.61 -3.79 5.35
CA ALA A 106 -0.63 -3.85 6.43
C ALA A 106 0.41 -2.73 6.35
N TRP A 107 0.70 -2.23 5.14
CA TRP A 107 1.70 -1.21 4.85
C TRP A 107 1.15 0.21 4.83
N TYR A 108 -0.14 0.38 5.13
CA TYR A 108 -0.86 1.64 4.95
C TYR A 108 -0.17 2.83 5.64
N ASP A 109 0.20 2.69 6.91
CA ASP A 109 0.81 3.79 7.69
C ASP A 109 2.16 4.21 7.10
N SER A 110 2.95 3.25 6.63
CA SER A 110 4.22 3.51 5.93
C SER A 110 3.97 4.24 4.61
N ILE A 111 3.03 3.79 3.79
CA ILE A 111 2.72 4.42 2.51
C ILE A 111 2.20 5.84 2.72
N LYS A 112 1.28 6.03 3.67
CA LYS A 112 0.75 7.34 4.04
C LYS A 112 1.87 8.28 4.48
N ALA A 113 2.74 7.84 5.40
CA ALA A 113 3.87 8.65 5.87
C ALA A 113 4.84 9.02 4.74
N PHE A 114 5.10 8.10 3.81
CA PHE A 114 5.93 8.36 2.63
C PHE A 114 5.31 9.42 1.72
N VAL A 115 4.03 9.24 1.36
CA VAL A 115 3.28 10.14 0.48
C VAL A 115 3.18 11.54 1.09
N GLU A 116 2.77 11.65 2.36
CA GLU A 116 2.72 12.94 3.08
C GLU A 116 4.10 13.62 3.14
N SER A 117 5.17 12.84 3.24
CA SER A 117 6.54 13.37 3.23
C SER A 117 6.96 13.82 1.83
N ALA A 118 6.55 13.11 0.77
CA ALA A 118 6.79 13.51 -0.62
C ALA A 118 6.06 14.81 -0.97
N TYR A 119 4.83 15.03 -0.48
CA TYR A 119 4.11 16.31 -0.67
C TYR A 119 4.77 17.52 -0.01
N LYS A 120 5.68 17.30 0.95
CA LYS A 120 6.47 18.38 1.56
C LYS A 120 7.68 18.79 0.71
N LEU A 121 7.95 18.10 -0.40
CA LEU A 121 9.03 18.40 -1.33
C LEU A 121 8.56 19.43 -2.36
N ALA A 122 9.03 20.68 -2.22
CA ALA A 122 8.56 21.80 -3.03
C ALA A 122 9.17 21.86 -4.46
N HIS A 123 10.12 20.97 -4.78
CA HIS A 123 10.82 20.94 -6.07
C HIS A 123 10.15 20.05 -7.13
N PHE A 124 8.98 19.48 -6.84
CA PHE A 124 8.13 18.81 -7.85
C PHE A 124 6.94 19.71 -8.19
N ALA A 125 6.59 19.81 -9.48
CA ALA A 125 5.48 20.67 -9.92
C ALA A 125 4.13 20.07 -9.55
N HIS A 126 3.95 18.77 -9.82
CA HIS A 126 2.80 18.00 -9.39
C HIS A 126 3.20 16.63 -8.87
N ILE A 127 2.40 16.11 -7.92
CA ILE A 127 2.55 14.76 -7.39
C ILE A 127 1.22 14.02 -7.54
N PRO A 128 0.85 13.57 -8.76
CA PRO A 128 -0.34 12.76 -8.96
C PRO A 128 -0.17 11.37 -8.32
N VAL A 129 -1.23 10.89 -7.68
CA VAL A 129 -1.31 9.54 -7.11
C VAL A 129 -2.30 8.72 -7.93
N ILE A 130 -1.90 7.53 -8.34
CA ILE A 130 -2.70 6.62 -9.17
C ILE A 130 -2.85 5.28 -8.43
N SER A 131 -4.04 4.69 -8.47
CA SER A 131 -4.26 3.37 -7.91
C SER A 131 -3.82 2.27 -8.89
N LEU A 132 -3.08 1.27 -8.38
CA LEU A 132 -2.81 0.01 -9.06
C LEU A 132 -3.65 -1.08 -8.40
N HIS A 133 -4.61 -1.63 -9.14
CA HIS A 133 -5.49 -2.70 -8.69
C HIS A 133 -4.88 -4.06 -9.05
N SER A 134 -4.02 -4.58 -8.18
CA SER A 134 -3.29 -5.84 -8.41
C SER A 134 -4.10 -7.09 -8.08
N GLN A 135 -5.20 -6.94 -7.33
CA GLN A 135 -6.10 -8.00 -6.89
C GLN A 135 -7.54 -7.75 -7.35
N GLY A 136 -8.29 -8.83 -7.59
CA GLY A 136 -9.71 -8.74 -7.88
C GLY A 136 -10.31 -10.08 -8.33
N PHE A 137 -11.58 -10.30 -7.97
CA PHE A 137 -12.41 -11.42 -8.46
C PHE A 137 -13.03 -11.12 -9.83
N ASP A 138 -12.87 -9.89 -10.33
CA ASP A 138 -13.36 -9.45 -11.63
C ASP A 138 -12.19 -9.35 -12.61
N PRO A 139 -11.98 -10.37 -13.48
CA PRO A 139 -10.92 -10.37 -14.49
C PRO A 139 -11.14 -9.33 -15.59
N THR A 140 -12.30 -8.65 -15.60
CA THR A 140 -12.59 -7.56 -16.53
C THR A 140 -12.17 -6.19 -15.99
N ARG A 141 -11.91 -6.08 -14.68
CA ARG A 141 -11.44 -4.84 -14.06
C ARG A 141 -10.02 -4.52 -14.55
N PRO A 142 -9.78 -3.31 -15.09
CA PRO A 142 -8.44 -2.90 -15.47
C PRO A 142 -7.58 -2.69 -14.23
N VAL A 143 -6.29 -2.99 -14.34
CA VAL A 143 -5.30 -2.77 -13.26
C VAL A 143 -5.14 -1.28 -12.96
N PHE A 144 -5.31 -0.41 -13.96
CA PHE A 144 -5.24 1.04 -13.81
C PHE A 144 -6.54 1.71 -14.26
N ASP A 145 -6.91 2.80 -13.59
CA ASP A 145 -7.94 3.71 -14.11
C ASP A 145 -7.35 4.56 -15.24
N ALA A 146 -7.89 4.42 -16.45
CA ALA A 146 -7.39 5.13 -17.63
C ALA A 146 -7.51 6.66 -17.50
N THR A 147 -8.49 7.16 -16.74
CA THR A 147 -8.65 8.59 -16.49
C THR A 147 -7.62 9.12 -15.50
N GLU A 148 -7.25 8.36 -14.48
CA GLU A 148 -6.16 8.69 -13.56
C GLU A 148 -4.82 8.74 -14.31
N VAL A 149 -4.53 7.72 -15.12
CA VAL A 149 -3.32 7.64 -15.96
C VAL A 149 -3.26 8.81 -16.95
N GLY A 150 -4.36 9.10 -17.64
CA GLY A 150 -4.45 10.21 -18.59
C GLY A 150 -4.26 11.58 -17.94
N ARG A 151 -4.84 11.82 -16.76
CA ARG A 151 -4.66 13.08 -16.01
C ARG A 151 -3.23 13.25 -15.49
N ALA A 152 -2.57 12.15 -15.12
CA ALA A 152 -1.16 12.17 -14.73
C ALA A 152 -0.21 12.35 -15.92
N GLY A 153 -0.69 12.15 -17.16
CA GLY A 153 0.10 12.30 -18.38
C GLY A 153 1.24 11.29 -18.48
N ILE A 154 1.09 10.09 -17.92
CA ILE A 154 2.09 9.04 -18.06
C ILE A 154 2.18 8.66 -19.54
N GLY A 155 3.40 8.63 -20.08
CA GLY A 155 3.66 8.41 -21.51
C GLY A 155 3.72 9.69 -22.36
N ASP A 156 3.37 10.86 -21.81
CA ASP A 156 3.58 12.15 -22.48
C ASP A 156 5.03 12.63 -22.30
N GLU A 157 5.77 12.74 -23.41
CA GLU A 157 7.17 13.19 -23.49
C GLU A 157 7.36 14.69 -23.24
N THR A 158 6.30 15.51 -23.38
CA THR A 158 6.40 16.97 -23.30
C THR A 158 6.71 17.48 -21.89
N ARG A 159 6.27 16.74 -20.87
CA ARG A 159 6.61 16.99 -19.46
C ARG A 159 7.43 15.84 -18.91
N LYS A 160 8.56 16.19 -18.30
CA LYS A 160 9.45 15.25 -17.63
C LYS A 160 8.80 14.74 -16.32
N LYS A 161 8.76 13.42 -16.16
CA LYS A 161 8.14 12.76 -14.99
C LYS A 161 9.11 11.77 -14.39
N ILE A 162 9.00 11.60 -13.08
CA ILE A 162 9.67 10.55 -12.32
C ILE A 162 8.56 9.67 -11.74
N ILE A 163 8.65 8.36 -11.96
CA ILE A 163 7.59 7.42 -11.58
C ILE A 163 8.10 6.49 -10.48
N LEU A 164 7.35 6.41 -9.38
CA LEU A 164 7.57 5.42 -8.32
C LEU A 164 6.33 4.53 -8.19
N VAL A 165 6.52 3.23 -8.37
CA VAL A 165 5.48 2.21 -8.14
C VAL A 165 5.66 1.61 -6.74
N ILE A 166 4.77 1.92 -5.81
CA ILE A 166 4.82 1.48 -4.41
C ILE A 166 3.97 0.23 -4.24
N THR A 167 4.59 -0.90 -3.92
CA THR A 167 3.93 -2.22 -3.89
C THR A 167 4.67 -3.22 -3.00
N ASP A 168 4.00 -4.30 -2.60
CA ASP A 168 4.61 -5.54 -2.10
C ASP A 168 4.71 -6.63 -3.20
N ALA A 169 4.17 -6.34 -4.39
CA ALA A 169 4.13 -7.18 -5.58
C ALA A 169 3.60 -8.60 -5.35
N VAL A 170 2.62 -8.76 -4.47
CA VAL A 170 2.00 -10.07 -4.18
C VAL A 170 0.69 -10.29 -4.95
N GLY A 171 0.00 -9.23 -5.38
CA GLY A 171 -1.26 -9.37 -6.10
C GLY A 171 -1.12 -10.10 -7.44
N PRO A 172 -2.12 -10.90 -7.88
CA PRO A 172 -2.03 -11.72 -9.09
C PRO A 172 -1.66 -10.99 -10.38
N ALA A 173 -1.96 -9.68 -10.48
CA ALA A 173 -1.55 -8.88 -11.63
C ALA A 173 -0.01 -8.84 -11.84
N TRP A 174 0.77 -9.00 -10.76
CA TRP A 174 2.24 -8.98 -10.83
C TRP A 174 2.85 -10.26 -11.38
N GLU A 175 2.13 -11.39 -11.34
CA GLU A 175 2.57 -12.63 -11.98
C GLU A 175 2.49 -12.53 -13.51
N GLY A 176 1.58 -11.70 -14.03
CA GLY A 176 1.33 -11.55 -15.44
C GLY A 176 2.28 -10.59 -16.15
N GLU A 177 2.71 -10.96 -17.36
CA GLU A 177 3.49 -10.09 -18.25
C GLU A 177 2.78 -8.78 -18.66
N PRO A 178 1.44 -8.69 -18.80
CA PRO A 178 0.80 -7.44 -19.21
C PRO A 178 1.08 -6.24 -18.29
N LEU A 179 1.17 -6.47 -16.97
CA LEU A 179 1.52 -5.40 -16.04
C LEU A 179 2.98 -4.98 -16.21
N LYS A 180 3.91 -5.94 -16.31
CA LYS A 180 5.35 -5.68 -16.47
C LYS A 180 5.64 -4.97 -17.79
N SER A 181 5.00 -5.40 -18.89
CA SER A 181 5.08 -4.77 -20.21
C SER A 181 4.55 -3.33 -20.15
N ARG A 182 3.42 -3.07 -19.49
CA ARG A 182 2.91 -1.69 -19.31
C ARG A 182 3.88 -0.80 -18.53
N LEU A 183 4.53 -1.34 -17.49
CA LEU A 183 5.57 -0.61 -16.76
C LEU A 183 6.80 -0.35 -17.63
N ALA A 184 7.18 -1.30 -18.49
CA ALA A 184 8.27 -1.13 -19.45
C ALA A 184 7.95 -0.05 -20.50
N ASP A 185 6.72 0.02 -21.00
CA ASP A 185 6.26 1.08 -21.91
C ASP A 185 6.40 2.46 -21.27
N TRP A 186 6.00 2.60 -20.00
CA TRP A 186 6.16 3.85 -19.28
C TRP A 186 7.62 4.17 -18.96
N ALA A 187 8.41 3.13 -18.63
CA ALA A 187 9.83 3.23 -18.36
C ALA A 187 10.66 3.56 -19.61
N ALA A 188 10.12 3.31 -20.81
CA ALA A 188 10.73 3.74 -22.07
C ALA A 188 10.65 5.26 -22.30
N VAL A 189 9.73 5.94 -21.61
CA VAL A 189 9.48 7.38 -21.76
C VAL A 189 9.94 8.18 -20.52
N HIS A 190 9.87 7.58 -19.33
CA HIS A 190 10.16 8.23 -18.06
C HIS A 190 11.07 7.38 -17.17
N PRO A 191 11.93 7.97 -16.32
CA PRO A 191 12.60 7.23 -15.25
C PRO A 191 11.55 6.63 -14.30
N LEU A 192 11.57 5.30 -14.19
CA LEU A 192 10.62 4.51 -13.39
C LEU A 192 11.37 3.55 -12.47
N ALA A 193 10.96 3.51 -11.20
CA ALA A 193 11.41 2.49 -10.26
C ALA A 193 10.24 1.91 -9.45
N VAL A 194 10.40 0.66 -9.02
CA VAL A 194 9.50 0.01 -8.07
C VAL A 194 10.05 0.25 -6.66
N LEU A 195 9.23 0.80 -5.78
CA LEU A 195 9.52 0.96 -4.36
C LEU A 195 8.81 -0.14 -3.57
N HIS A 196 9.55 -1.20 -3.25
CA HIS A 196 9.05 -2.34 -2.53
C HIS A 196 8.88 -2.01 -1.03
N VAL A 197 7.68 -2.22 -0.49
CA VAL A 197 7.34 -1.86 0.91
C VAL A 197 7.97 -2.81 1.93
N ALA A 198 8.14 -4.09 1.58
CA ALA A 198 8.86 -5.04 2.43
C ALA A 198 10.40 -4.91 2.30
N PRO A 199 11.18 -5.27 3.33
CA PRO A 199 12.64 -5.35 3.25
C PRO A 199 13.16 -6.34 2.19
N HIS A 200 14.32 -6.06 1.60
CA HIS A 200 14.91 -6.87 0.53
C HIS A 200 14.97 -8.39 0.79
N PRO A 201 15.32 -8.88 2.00
CA PRO A 201 15.31 -10.32 2.29
C PRO A 201 13.97 -11.02 2.12
N HIS A 202 12.86 -10.29 2.08
CA HIS A 202 11.51 -10.85 1.94
C HIS A 202 10.97 -10.81 0.51
N TRP A 203 11.69 -10.23 -0.45
CA TRP A 203 11.20 -10.09 -1.83
C TRP A 203 11.05 -11.40 -2.58
N SER A 204 11.72 -12.47 -2.14
CA SER A 204 11.56 -13.83 -2.69
C SER A 204 10.14 -14.39 -2.57
N ARG A 205 9.29 -13.75 -1.76
CA ARG A 205 7.86 -14.06 -1.59
C ARG A 205 6.94 -13.19 -2.45
N SER A 206 7.49 -12.25 -3.21
CA SER A 206 6.77 -11.43 -4.19
C SER A 206 6.90 -12.01 -5.60
N ALA A 207 6.12 -11.50 -6.55
CA ALA A 207 6.24 -11.87 -7.96
C ALA A 207 7.41 -11.16 -8.69
N LEU A 208 8.21 -10.33 -8.00
CA LEU A 208 9.36 -9.67 -8.60
C LEU A 208 10.61 -10.56 -8.55
N ALA A 209 10.99 -11.11 -9.70
CA ALA A 209 12.28 -11.77 -9.90
C ALA A 209 13.39 -10.72 -10.05
N THR A 210 13.85 -10.15 -8.94
CA THR A 210 14.92 -9.14 -8.95
C THR A 210 16.30 -9.77 -9.04
N ARG A 211 17.21 -9.12 -9.76
CA ARG A 211 18.64 -9.44 -9.77
C ARG A 211 19.52 -8.20 -9.58
N PRO A 212 20.71 -8.35 -8.97
CA PRO A 212 21.63 -7.24 -8.83
C PRO A 212 22.24 -6.88 -10.20
N LEU A 213 22.22 -5.60 -10.54
CA LEU A 213 22.82 -5.02 -11.75
C LEU A 213 23.61 -3.76 -11.39
N ASN A 214 24.69 -3.50 -12.10
CA ASN A 214 25.34 -2.20 -12.09
C ASN A 214 24.72 -1.35 -13.20
N LEU A 215 24.14 -0.22 -12.83
CA LEU A 215 23.42 0.68 -13.73
C LEU A 215 24.13 2.02 -13.81
N ARG A 216 24.10 2.64 -14.99
CA ARG A 216 24.55 4.02 -15.19
C ARG A 216 23.56 4.72 -16.11
N SER A 217 23.17 5.95 -15.76
CA SER A 217 22.38 6.80 -16.66
C SER A 217 23.30 7.78 -17.38
N PRO A 218 23.40 7.73 -18.72
CA PRO A 218 24.15 8.73 -19.49
C PRO A 218 23.39 10.07 -19.54
N GLU A 219 22.07 10.04 -19.38
CA GLU A 219 21.20 11.22 -19.37
C GLU A 219 20.67 11.49 -17.96
N LEU A 220 20.72 12.76 -17.52
CA LEU A 220 20.17 13.16 -16.23
C LEU A 220 18.64 13.03 -16.25
N GLY A 221 18.11 12.17 -15.38
CA GLY A 221 16.69 11.83 -15.36
C GLY A 221 16.18 11.18 -16.66
N GLY A 222 17.06 10.58 -17.47
CA GLY A 222 16.67 9.87 -18.69
C GLY A 222 15.70 8.71 -18.43
N PRO A 223 14.95 8.26 -19.44
CA PRO A 223 14.13 7.05 -19.34
C PRO A 223 14.99 5.81 -19.12
N ASN A 224 14.39 4.75 -18.58
CA ASN A 224 15.12 3.52 -18.22
C ASN A 224 15.77 2.83 -19.43
N THR A 225 15.24 3.03 -20.63
CA THR A 225 15.81 2.52 -21.89
C THR A 225 17.18 3.12 -22.22
N THR A 226 17.54 4.25 -21.60
CA THR A 226 18.86 4.87 -21.77
C THR A 226 19.91 4.31 -20.80
N PHE A 227 19.51 3.50 -19.81
CA PHE A 227 20.45 2.98 -18.82
C PHE A 227 21.45 2.03 -19.47
N GLU A 228 22.72 2.28 -19.18
CA GLU A 228 23.77 1.31 -19.42
C GLU A 228 23.79 0.29 -18.29
N VAL A 229 23.98 -0.98 -18.66
CA VAL A 229 23.83 -2.11 -17.75
C VAL A 229 25.08 -2.98 -17.77
N GLN A 230 25.56 -3.34 -16.58
CA GLN A 230 26.61 -4.32 -16.37
C GLN A 230 26.13 -5.35 -15.34
N THR A 231 26.40 -6.63 -15.58
CA THR A 231 26.28 -7.64 -14.54
C THR A 231 27.42 -7.42 -13.52
N PRO A 232 27.15 -7.52 -12.20
CA PRO A 232 28.21 -7.44 -11.20
C PRO A 232 29.26 -8.52 -11.46
N ASP A 233 30.54 -8.14 -11.42
CA ASP A 233 31.67 -9.06 -11.53
C ASP A 233 31.84 -9.76 -10.18
N ASP A 234 31.36 -10.99 -10.06
CA ASP A 234 31.58 -11.84 -8.89
C ASP A 234 32.37 -13.06 -9.33
N ALA A 235 33.68 -12.86 -9.52
CA ALA A 235 34.60 -13.88 -9.98
C ALA A 235 34.53 -15.21 -9.20
N ALA A 236 34.08 -15.21 -7.94
CA ALA A 236 33.91 -16.43 -7.15
C ALA A 236 32.62 -17.19 -7.53
N LEU A 237 31.54 -16.48 -7.86
CA LEU A 237 30.26 -17.08 -8.25
C LEU A 237 30.18 -17.36 -9.76
N ASP A 238 30.78 -16.50 -10.59
CA ASP A 238 30.83 -16.63 -12.06
C ASP A 238 31.56 -17.89 -12.52
N THR A 239 32.46 -18.44 -11.69
CA THR A 239 33.12 -19.74 -11.96
C THR A 239 32.22 -20.95 -11.72
N LEU A 240 31.14 -20.80 -10.95
CA LEU A 240 30.18 -21.85 -10.62
C LEU A 240 28.91 -21.75 -11.47
N VAL A 241 28.39 -20.53 -11.66
CA VAL A 241 27.23 -20.21 -12.50
C VAL A 241 27.47 -18.82 -13.11
N PRO A 242 27.77 -18.72 -14.42
CA PRO A 242 27.95 -17.43 -15.07
C PRO A 242 26.70 -16.56 -14.94
N ALA A 243 26.86 -15.28 -14.59
CA ALA A 243 25.75 -14.34 -14.62
C ALA A 243 25.12 -14.27 -16.01
N GLU A 244 23.81 -14.53 -16.10
CA GLU A 244 23.10 -14.47 -17.38
C GLU A 244 23.05 -13.01 -17.88
N PRO A 245 23.53 -12.72 -19.11
CA PRO A 245 23.52 -11.35 -19.62
C PRO A 245 22.10 -10.80 -19.74
N VAL A 246 21.97 -9.48 -19.68
CA VAL A 246 20.68 -8.83 -19.96
C VAL A 246 20.41 -8.94 -21.47
N PRO A 247 19.25 -9.50 -21.90
CA PRO A 247 18.94 -9.59 -23.32
C PRO A 247 18.90 -8.20 -23.97
N ALA A 248 19.31 -8.12 -25.23
CA ALA A 248 19.20 -6.89 -26.01
C ALA A 248 17.74 -6.43 -26.08
N ASN A 249 17.52 -5.12 -26.09
CA ASN A 249 16.20 -4.46 -26.10
C ASN A 249 15.35 -4.65 -24.84
N SER A 250 15.90 -5.23 -23.76
CA SER A 250 15.19 -5.29 -22.48
C SER A 250 15.14 -3.93 -21.79
N VAL A 251 14.03 -3.64 -21.11
CA VAL A 251 13.91 -2.49 -20.20
C VAL A 251 14.24 -2.95 -18.79
N VAL A 252 15.23 -2.31 -18.16
CA VAL A 252 15.61 -2.57 -16.78
C VAL A 252 14.85 -1.62 -15.87
N ILE A 253 14.11 -2.16 -14.90
CA ILE A 253 13.35 -1.38 -13.92
C ILE A 253 13.98 -1.59 -12.53
N PRO A 254 14.65 -0.57 -11.97
CA PRO A 254 15.15 -0.61 -10.59
C PRO A 254 14.05 -0.97 -9.58
N VAL A 255 14.39 -1.84 -8.63
CA VAL A 255 13.57 -2.17 -7.45
C VAL A 255 14.30 -1.71 -6.20
N LEU A 256 13.62 -0.91 -5.38
CA LEU A 256 14.14 -0.20 -4.23
C LEU A 256 13.44 -0.70 -2.98
N GLU A 257 14.17 -0.92 -1.89
CA GLU A 257 13.54 -1.02 -0.58
C GLU A 257 13.00 0.35 -0.14
N LEU A 258 11.88 0.39 0.60
CA LEU A 258 11.34 1.58 1.25
C LEU A 258 12.27 2.09 2.38
N SER A 259 13.45 2.54 2.00
CA SER A 259 14.47 3.05 2.90
C SER A 259 15.27 4.17 2.24
N LYS A 260 15.82 5.06 3.08
CA LYS A 260 16.59 6.22 2.62
C LYS A 260 17.76 5.84 1.71
N ARG A 261 18.53 4.81 2.11
CA ARG A 261 19.74 4.40 1.39
C ARG A 261 19.44 4.01 -0.06
N TRP A 262 18.40 3.20 -0.29
CA TRP A 262 18.06 2.68 -1.62
C TRP A 262 17.52 3.78 -2.54
N ILE A 263 16.73 4.69 -1.98
CA ILE A 263 16.23 5.86 -2.72
C ILE A 263 17.36 6.84 -3.04
N GLU A 264 18.28 7.12 -2.09
CA GLU A 264 19.47 7.94 -2.36
C GLU A 264 20.32 7.32 -3.48
N GLN A 265 20.47 6.00 -3.49
CA GLN A 265 21.21 5.26 -4.49
C GLN A 265 20.58 5.40 -5.88
N TRP A 266 19.25 5.27 -5.98
CA TRP A 266 18.52 5.55 -7.22
C TRP A 266 18.59 7.01 -7.65
N CYS A 267 18.51 7.97 -6.72
CA CYS A 267 18.68 9.38 -7.04
C CYS A 267 20.08 9.67 -7.59
N ARG A 268 21.13 8.99 -7.12
CA ARG A 268 22.48 9.10 -7.69
C ARG A 268 22.54 8.55 -9.12
N LEU A 269 21.82 7.47 -9.42
CA LEU A 269 21.71 6.94 -10.78
C LEU A 269 21.11 7.99 -11.73
N LEU A 270 20.07 8.71 -11.29
CA LEU A 270 19.42 9.74 -12.12
C LEU A 270 20.19 11.04 -12.23
N ASN A 271 20.97 11.41 -11.20
CA ASN A 271 21.61 12.73 -11.11
C ASN A 271 23.11 12.72 -11.45
N SER A 272 23.66 11.56 -11.80
CA SER A 272 25.09 11.44 -12.09
C SER A 272 25.36 10.39 -13.17
N SER A 273 26.51 10.50 -13.82
CA SER A 273 27.01 9.50 -14.77
C SER A 273 27.82 8.37 -14.10
N LYS A 274 27.59 8.12 -12.80
CA LYS A 274 28.31 7.08 -12.05
C LYS A 274 27.58 5.75 -12.10
N TRP A 275 28.36 4.67 -12.08
CA TRP A 275 27.84 3.32 -11.88
C TRP A 275 27.26 3.16 -10.48
N VAL A 276 26.09 2.54 -10.40
CA VAL A 276 25.34 2.29 -9.19
C VAL A 276 24.85 0.84 -9.21
N SER A 277 25.22 0.06 -8.19
CA SER A 277 24.64 -1.28 -8.01
C SER A 277 23.19 -1.17 -7.57
N GLN A 278 22.27 -1.93 -8.14
CA GLN A 278 20.86 -1.87 -7.79
C GLN A 278 20.18 -3.20 -8.08
N GLN A 279 19.18 -3.57 -7.27
CA GLN A 279 18.27 -4.64 -7.66
C GLN A 279 17.36 -4.17 -8.77
N ALA A 280 17.09 -5.00 -9.77
CA ALA A 280 16.20 -4.65 -10.84
C ALA A 280 15.46 -5.87 -11.38
N ILE A 281 14.27 -5.63 -11.93
CA ILE A 281 13.61 -6.56 -12.83
C ILE A 281 14.03 -6.22 -14.26
N VAL A 282 14.08 -7.26 -15.10
CA VAL A 282 14.36 -7.11 -16.54
C VAL A 282 13.10 -7.52 -17.27
N VAL A 283 12.54 -6.59 -18.02
CA VAL A 283 11.34 -6.82 -18.84
C VAL A 283 11.77 -6.81 -20.30
N THR A 284 11.66 -7.96 -20.95
CA THR A 284 11.90 -8.07 -22.39
C THR A 284 10.58 -7.79 -23.09
N PRO A 285 10.49 -6.76 -23.95
CA PRO A 285 9.34 -6.60 -24.82
C PRO A 285 9.19 -7.86 -25.67
N ASP A 286 8.00 -8.44 -25.77
CA ASP A 286 7.76 -9.64 -26.57
C ASP A 286 8.28 -9.43 -28.00
N GLY A 287 9.38 -10.12 -28.33
CA GLY A 287 9.97 -10.16 -29.66
C GLY A 287 9.29 -11.15 -30.61
N ASP A 288 8.35 -11.95 -30.09
CA ASP A 288 7.57 -12.92 -30.85
C ASP A 288 6.09 -12.75 -30.52
N ALA A 289 5.45 -11.80 -31.22
CA ALA A 289 4.06 -12.01 -31.55
C ALA A 289 4.00 -13.35 -32.31
N ALA A 290 3.49 -14.39 -31.66
CA ALA A 290 2.94 -15.53 -32.37
C ALA A 290 2.15 -14.99 -33.56
N GLU A 291 2.53 -15.42 -34.77
CA GLU A 291 1.96 -14.99 -36.05
C GLU A 291 0.49 -14.63 -35.86
N VAL A 292 0.19 -13.32 -35.85
CA VAL A 292 -1.17 -12.86 -36.00
C VAL A 292 -1.59 -13.37 -37.38
N PRO A 293 -2.60 -14.24 -37.50
CA PRO A 293 -3.02 -14.71 -38.81
C PRO A 293 -3.36 -13.47 -39.65
N ASP A 294 -2.76 -13.38 -40.85
CA ASP A 294 -2.93 -12.28 -41.80
C ASP A 294 -4.40 -11.83 -41.86
N GLY A 295 -4.67 -10.60 -41.39
CA GLY A 295 -6.03 -10.05 -41.46
C GLY A 295 -6.40 -8.91 -40.50
N VAL A 296 -5.53 -8.45 -39.59
CA VAL A 296 -5.87 -7.33 -38.70
C VAL A 296 -5.44 -6.00 -39.32
N GLU A 297 -6.40 -5.11 -39.57
CA GLU A 297 -6.15 -3.79 -40.15
C GLU A 297 -5.29 -2.90 -39.23
N PRO A 298 -4.49 -1.96 -39.79
CA PRO A 298 -3.54 -1.11 -39.04
C PRO A 298 -4.19 -0.17 -38.00
N ALA A 299 -5.52 -0.09 -37.94
CA ALA A 299 -6.25 0.75 -36.99
C ALA A 299 -6.36 0.13 -35.58
N ASP A 300 -6.21 -1.20 -35.44
CA ASP A 300 -6.32 -1.89 -34.15
C ASP A 300 -5.00 -1.92 -33.35
N ALA A 301 -3.86 -1.60 -33.99
CA ALA A 301 -2.55 -1.52 -33.33
C ALA A 301 -2.42 -0.35 -32.34
N ALA A 302 -3.33 0.63 -32.38
CA ALA A 302 -3.33 1.79 -31.48
C ALA A 302 -4.00 1.53 -30.11
N ARG A 303 -4.49 0.31 -29.86
CA ARG A 303 -5.18 -0.04 -28.61
C ARG A 303 -4.41 -1.10 -27.85
N VAL A 304 -3.23 -0.75 -27.32
CA VAL A 304 -2.52 -1.61 -26.35
C VAL A 304 -3.51 -2.00 -25.25
N PRO A 305 -3.87 -3.30 -25.12
CA PRO A 305 -4.84 -3.73 -24.12
C PRO A 305 -4.42 -3.23 -22.74
N GLN A 306 -5.36 -2.69 -21.97
CA GLN A 306 -5.11 -2.36 -20.57
C GLN A 306 -4.77 -3.66 -19.83
N PRO A 307 -3.72 -3.69 -18.97
CA PRO A 307 -3.47 -4.85 -18.14
C PRO A 307 -4.71 -5.18 -17.31
N ARG A 308 -5.04 -6.46 -17.22
CA ARG A 308 -6.15 -6.98 -16.42
C ARG A 308 -5.60 -7.98 -15.42
N VAL A 309 -6.29 -8.13 -14.29
CA VAL A 309 -5.97 -9.18 -13.33
C VAL A 309 -6.21 -10.53 -14.03
N PRO A 310 -5.23 -11.45 -14.03
CA PRO A 310 -5.43 -12.78 -14.60
C PRO A 310 -6.65 -13.46 -13.97
N ALA A 311 -7.46 -14.14 -14.79
CA ALA A 311 -8.48 -15.01 -14.23
C ALA A 311 -7.79 -16.13 -13.42
N PRO A 312 -8.36 -16.57 -12.28
CA PRO A 312 -7.82 -17.70 -11.54
C PRO A 312 -7.63 -18.88 -12.49
N ARG A 313 -6.44 -19.51 -12.49
CA ARG A 313 -6.25 -20.74 -13.25
C ARG A 313 -7.19 -21.79 -12.68
N GLN A 314 -8.27 -22.10 -13.40
CA GLN A 314 -9.13 -23.24 -13.11
C GLN A 314 -8.40 -24.52 -13.56
N GLU A 315 -7.31 -24.86 -12.88
CA GLU A 315 -6.80 -26.22 -12.93
C GLU A 315 -7.79 -27.11 -12.17
N ALA A 316 -8.21 -28.22 -12.78
CA ALA A 316 -9.22 -29.15 -12.25
C ALA A 316 -8.71 -29.96 -11.04
N CYS A 317 -8.06 -29.30 -10.09
CA CYS A 317 -7.73 -29.84 -8.78
C CYS A 317 -8.92 -29.61 -7.84
N ALA A 318 -9.24 -30.59 -7.00
CA ALA A 318 -10.20 -30.41 -5.92
C ALA A 318 -9.76 -29.22 -5.05
N GLU A 319 -10.69 -28.31 -4.75
CA GLU A 319 -10.36 -27.17 -3.88
C GLU A 319 -9.85 -27.69 -2.52
N PRO A 320 -8.71 -27.19 -2.04
CA PRO A 320 -8.15 -27.68 -0.79
C PRO A 320 -9.09 -27.35 0.37
N THR A 321 -9.25 -28.32 1.27
CA THR A 321 -10.09 -28.18 2.46
C THR A 321 -9.56 -27.07 3.37
N ALA A 322 -10.41 -26.51 4.23
CA ALA A 322 -10.00 -25.50 5.21
C ALA A 322 -8.83 -25.97 6.09
N GLU A 323 -8.82 -27.25 6.47
CA GLU A 323 -7.72 -27.85 7.23
C GLU A 323 -6.43 -27.91 6.42
N GLN A 324 -6.48 -28.34 5.16
CA GLN A 324 -5.31 -28.39 4.28
C GLN A 324 -4.69 -27.01 4.10
N ARG A 325 -5.52 -25.98 3.87
CA ARG A 325 -5.06 -24.58 3.76
C ARG A 325 -4.35 -24.10 5.03
N VAL A 326 -4.92 -24.38 6.20
CA VAL A 326 -4.31 -24.01 7.50
C VAL A 326 -2.99 -24.74 7.71
N VAL A 327 -2.94 -26.06 7.46
CA VAL A 327 -1.71 -26.85 7.63
C VAL A 327 -0.62 -26.39 6.68
N GLU A 328 -0.95 -26.14 5.42
CA GLU A 328 -0.01 -25.64 4.41
C GLU A 328 0.56 -24.27 4.82
N PHE A 329 -0.31 -23.34 5.22
CA PHE A 329 0.10 -22.02 5.67
C PHE A 329 1.03 -22.10 6.88
N LEU A 330 0.63 -22.82 7.93
CA LEU A 330 1.43 -22.95 9.16
C LEU A 330 2.77 -23.67 8.93
N GLY A 331 2.88 -24.49 7.87
CA GLY A 331 4.13 -25.12 7.47
C GLY A 331 5.12 -24.19 6.75
N LYS A 332 4.65 -23.07 6.20
CA LYS A 332 5.45 -22.11 5.40
C LYS A 332 5.63 -20.75 6.07
N ALA A 333 4.73 -20.40 6.99
CA ALA A 333 4.66 -19.07 7.58
C ALA A 333 5.82 -18.80 8.56
N LEU A 334 6.15 -17.51 8.75
CA LEU A 334 7.07 -17.11 9.83
C LEU A 334 6.48 -17.48 11.20
N GLY A 335 7.33 -17.81 12.17
CA GLY A 335 6.89 -18.32 13.48
C GLY A 335 5.90 -17.39 14.21
N ASP A 336 6.21 -16.09 14.27
CA ASP A 336 5.32 -15.09 14.87
C ASP A 336 4.04 -14.87 14.02
N THR A 337 4.06 -15.12 12.71
CA THR A 337 2.88 -15.04 11.82
C THR A 337 1.86 -16.12 12.18
N CYS A 338 2.31 -17.34 12.49
CA CYS A 338 1.42 -18.44 12.90
C CYS A 338 0.61 -18.09 14.15
N GLU A 339 1.28 -17.59 15.19
CA GLU A 339 0.63 -17.21 16.45
C GLU A 339 -0.31 -16.01 16.25
N LEU A 340 0.10 -15.00 15.48
CA LEU A 340 -0.75 -13.86 15.17
C LEU A 340 -2.01 -14.27 14.42
N THR A 341 -1.90 -15.14 13.42
CA THR A 341 -3.05 -15.66 12.64
C THR A 341 -4.06 -16.34 13.55
N VAL A 342 -3.56 -17.11 14.52
CA VAL A 342 -4.38 -17.82 15.49
C VAL A 342 -5.10 -16.85 16.44
N LEU A 343 -4.48 -15.73 16.85
CA LEU A 343 -5.14 -14.67 17.61
C LEU A 343 -6.21 -13.95 16.78
N LEU A 344 -5.91 -13.63 15.52
CA LEU A 344 -6.84 -12.96 14.60
C LEU A 344 -8.11 -13.81 14.32
N ALA A 345 -8.02 -15.14 14.45
CA ALA A 345 -9.19 -16.02 14.37
C ALA A 345 -10.25 -15.76 15.45
N ALA A 346 -9.91 -15.05 16.54
CA ALA A 346 -10.84 -14.64 17.59
C ALA A 346 -11.39 -13.20 17.40
N ALA A 347 -11.16 -12.57 16.25
CA ALA A 347 -11.60 -11.21 15.98
C ALA A 347 -12.32 -11.06 14.62
N PRO A 348 -13.29 -10.13 14.52
CA PRO A 348 -13.75 -9.62 13.24
C PRO A 348 -12.67 -8.70 12.65
N LEU A 349 -12.39 -8.81 11.35
CA LEU A 349 -11.13 -8.31 10.79
C LEU A 349 -11.30 -7.08 9.89
N ASN A 350 -10.59 -6.03 10.28
CA ASN A 350 -10.13 -4.97 9.40
C ASN A 350 -8.69 -4.62 9.79
N ARG A 351 -8.02 -3.76 9.02
CA ARG A 351 -6.61 -3.42 9.27
C ARG A 351 -6.37 -2.88 10.68
N HIS A 352 -7.28 -2.07 11.21
CA HIS A 352 -7.14 -1.42 12.52
C HIS A 352 -7.24 -2.43 13.65
N ILE A 353 -8.19 -3.36 13.57
CA ILE A 353 -8.36 -4.44 14.55
C ILE A 353 -7.15 -5.38 14.51
N MET A 354 -6.66 -5.71 13.31
CA MET A 354 -5.47 -6.54 13.15
C MET A 354 -4.22 -5.88 13.76
N GLN A 355 -4.00 -4.60 13.48
CA GLN A 355 -2.91 -3.81 14.07
C GLN A 355 -3.05 -3.66 15.59
N LEU A 356 -4.27 -3.45 16.09
CA LEU A 356 -4.56 -3.34 17.53
C LEU A 356 -4.17 -4.62 18.27
N ILE A 357 -4.56 -5.78 17.74
CA ILE A 357 -4.23 -7.10 18.29
C ILE A 357 -2.73 -7.35 18.22
N ALA A 358 -2.11 -7.11 17.06
CA ALA A 358 -0.66 -7.24 16.88
C ALA A 358 0.10 -6.37 17.90
N TYR A 359 -0.28 -5.11 18.06
CA TYR A 359 0.38 -4.18 18.97
C TYR A 359 0.28 -4.60 20.45
N HIS A 360 -0.88 -5.10 20.90
CA HIS A 360 -1.10 -5.43 22.32
C HIS A 360 -0.63 -6.84 22.69
N LEU A 361 -0.91 -7.81 21.83
CA LEU A 361 -0.73 -9.23 22.15
C LEU A 361 0.54 -9.81 21.53
N MET A 362 1.05 -9.21 20.44
CA MET A 362 2.28 -9.65 19.77
C MET A 362 3.20 -8.48 19.36
N PRO A 363 3.76 -7.69 20.31
CA PRO A 363 4.52 -6.47 19.99
C PRO A 363 5.77 -6.66 19.12
N ARG A 364 6.22 -7.91 18.93
CA ARG A 364 7.34 -8.26 18.04
C ARG A 364 6.94 -8.34 16.57
N THR A 365 5.64 -8.43 16.28
CA THR A 365 5.13 -8.51 14.92
C THR A 365 5.10 -7.13 14.27
N GLY A 366 5.54 -7.08 13.02
CA GLY A 366 5.48 -5.90 12.17
C GLY A 366 4.51 -6.07 10.99
N PRO A 367 4.44 -5.05 10.11
CA PRO A 367 3.58 -5.06 8.93
C PRO A 367 3.85 -6.26 8.00
N GLU A 368 5.08 -6.78 7.96
CA GLU A 368 5.44 -7.97 7.18
C GLU A 368 4.68 -9.23 7.60
N HIS A 369 4.40 -9.38 8.90
CA HIS A 369 3.62 -10.52 9.42
C HIS A 369 2.15 -10.39 9.00
N LEU A 370 1.57 -9.20 9.15
CA LEU A 370 0.20 -8.94 8.71
C LEU A 370 0.04 -9.08 7.19
N ALA A 371 1.02 -8.61 6.41
CA ALA A 371 1.03 -8.74 4.96
C ALA A 371 1.05 -10.22 4.53
N GLU A 372 1.85 -11.07 5.20
CA GLU A 372 1.90 -12.52 4.95
C GLU A 372 0.54 -13.19 5.25
N ILE A 373 -0.17 -12.77 6.30
CA ILE A 373 -1.52 -13.27 6.61
C ILE A 373 -2.51 -12.85 5.53
N LEU A 374 -2.46 -11.58 5.11
CA LEU A 374 -3.35 -11.03 4.09
C LEU A 374 -3.12 -11.63 2.70
N SER A 375 -1.91 -12.12 2.41
CA SER A 375 -1.57 -12.82 1.17
C SER A 375 -1.63 -14.35 1.24
N SER A 376 -1.92 -14.91 2.43
CA SER A 376 -1.90 -16.37 2.67
C SER A 376 -2.95 -17.18 1.89
N GLY A 377 -3.96 -16.52 1.32
CA GLY A 377 -5.14 -17.19 0.77
C GLY A 377 -6.06 -17.79 1.83
N LEU A 378 -5.87 -17.49 3.12
CA LEU A 378 -6.77 -17.87 4.21
C LEU A 378 -7.93 -16.87 4.41
N LEU A 379 -7.73 -15.63 3.96
CA LEU A 379 -8.68 -14.53 4.09
C LEU A 379 -9.35 -14.22 2.75
N GLN A 380 -10.59 -13.75 2.84
CA GLN A 380 -11.36 -13.18 1.74
C GLN A 380 -11.85 -11.78 2.10
N VAL A 381 -12.08 -10.96 1.08
CA VAL A 381 -12.70 -9.65 1.24
C VAL A 381 -14.22 -9.83 1.26
N VAL A 382 -14.86 -9.54 2.39
CA VAL A 382 -16.31 -9.76 2.58
C VAL A 382 -17.18 -8.53 2.28
N ASN A 383 -16.55 -7.36 2.11
CA ASN A 383 -17.24 -6.14 1.75
C ASN A 383 -16.64 -5.51 0.50
N THR A 384 -17.43 -5.44 -0.58
CA THR A 384 -16.99 -4.98 -1.91
C THR A 384 -17.29 -3.51 -2.19
N ASN A 385 -17.99 -2.80 -1.29
CA ASN A 385 -18.13 -1.36 -1.42
C ASN A 385 -16.74 -0.71 -1.30
N ASP A 386 -16.49 0.33 -2.10
CA ASP A 386 -15.20 1.00 -2.18
C ASP A 386 -14.65 1.29 -0.76
N PRO A 387 -13.55 0.63 -0.33
CA PRO A 387 -13.00 0.76 1.03
C PRO A 387 -12.63 2.21 1.39
N ARG A 388 -12.58 3.06 0.36
CA ARG A 388 -12.39 4.50 0.34
C ARG A 388 -13.28 5.29 1.31
N ARG A 389 -14.54 4.91 1.52
CA ARG A 389 -15.44 5.63 2.46
C ARG A 389 -16.09 4.73 3.49
N THR A 390 -15.24 3.99 4.19
CA THR A 390 -15.66 2.96 5.13
C THR A 390 -15.31 3.38 6.57
N PRO A 391 -16.27 3.40 7.52
CA PRO A 391 -16.02 3.63 8.94
C PRO A 391 -14.97 2.67 9.52
N TYR A 392 -14.22 3.11 10.53
CA TYR A 392 -13.06 2.36 11.04
C TYR A 392 -13.43 1.04 11.72
N HIS A 393 -14.70 0.89 12.14
CA HIS A 393 -15.24 -0.32 12.75
C HIS A 393 -15.81 -1.32 11.73
N ARG A 394 -15.92 -0.94 10.45
CA ARG A 394 -16.46 -1.83 9.41
C ARG A 394 -15.49 -2.97 9.13
N ILE A 395 -16.05 -4.15 8.98
CA ILE A 395 -15.30 -5.38 8.71
C ILE A 395 -15.07 -5.50 7.20
N VAL A 396 -13.83 -5.78 6.83
CA VAL A 396 -13.37 -5.84 5.43
C VAL A 396 -12.89 -7.23 5.07
N PHE A 397 -12.30 -7.93 6.04
CA PHE A 397 -11.75 -9.27 5.85
C PHE A 397 -12.50 -10.28 6.72
N ASP A 398 -12.64 -11.49 6.19
CA ASP A 398 -13.01 -12.66 6.99
C ASP A 398 -12.19 -13.86 6.52
N PHE A 399 -12.10 -14.90 7.34
CA PHE A 399 -11.49 -16.15 6.93
C PHE A 399 -12.38 -16.86 5.91
N LEU A 400 -11.76 -17.62 5.01
CA LEU A 400 -12.47 -18.56 4.16
C LEU A 400 -13.30 -19.54 5.02
N PRO A 401 -14.42 -20.06 4.49
CA PRO A 401 -15.30 -20.95 5.24
C PRO A 401 -14.54 -22.10 5.93
N GLY A 402 -14.75 -22.26 7.24
CA GLY A 402 -14.15 -23.32 8.06
C GLY A 402 -12.72 -23.04 8.56
N VAL A 403 -11.98 -22.11 7.95
CA VAL A 403 -10.58 -21.80 8.36
C VAL A 403 -10.53 -21.23 9.78
N ARG A 404 -11.44 -20.32 10.11
CA ARG A 404 -11.54 -19.73 11.47
C ARG A 404 -11.68 -20.82 12.55
N MET A 405 -12.57 -21.79 12.32
CA MET A 405 -12.79 -22.90 13.25
C MET A 405 -11.52 -23.74 13.44
N GLN A 406 -10.83 -24.05 12.34
CA GLN A 406 -9.58 -24.80 12.36
C GLN A 406 -8.47 -24.09 13.14
N LEU A 407 -8.38 -22.76 13.04
CA LEU A 407 -7.41 -21.96 13.79
C LEU A 407 -7.78 -21.87 15.28
N LEU A 408 -9.06 -21.65 15.60
CA LEU A 408 -9.55 -21.64 16.97
C LEU A 408 -9.27 -22.99 17.66
N SER A 409 -9.48 -24.13 17.00
CA SER A 409 -9.17 -25.44 17.57
C SER A 409 -7.67 -25.65 17.89
N ARG A 410 -6.76 -24.87 17.30
CA ARG A 410 -5.30 -25.01 17.46
C ARG A 410 -4.68 -24.10 18.53
N GLN A 411 -5.43 -23.19 19.14
CA GLN A 411 -4.91 -22.30 20.19
C GLN A 411 -4.44 -23.10 21.41
N ARG A 412 -3.18 -22.88 21.84
CA ARG A 412 -2.59 -23.57 23.00
C ARG A 412 -3.30 -23.22 24.31
N ASP A 413 -3.65 -21.94 24.51
CA ASP A 413 -4.36 -21.46 25.70
C ASP A 413 -5.65 -20.73 25.28
N GLY A 414 -6.43 -21.39 24.43
CA GLY A 414 -7.42 -20.72 23.59
C GLY A 414 -8.58 -20.03 24.31
N ARG A 415 -8.81 -20.30 25.59
CA ARG A 415 -9.76 -19.51 26.39
C ARG A 415 -9.18 -18.16 26.79
N ARG A 416 -7.89 -18.14 27.14
CA ARG A 416 -7.17 -16.93 27.51
C ARG A 416 -6.98 -16.03 26.29
N ASP A 417 -6.52 -16.59 25.19
CA ASP A 417 -6.27 -15.85 23.94
C ASP A 417 -7.55 -15.18 23.42
N CYS A 418 -8.66 -15.92 23.34
CA CYS A 418 -9.96 -15.37 22.93
C CYS A 418 -10.44 -14.27 23.89
N TYR A 419 -10.18 -14.40 25.20
CA TYR A 419 -10.54 -13.39 26.19
C TYR A 419 -9.70 -12.11 26.05
N GLU A 420 -8.39 -12.24 25.85
CA GLU A 420 -7.49 -11.09 25.65
C GLU A 420 -7.87 -10.32 24.37
N VAL A 421 -8.18 -11.02 23.28
CA VAL A 421 -8.71 -10.40 22.05
C VAL A 421 -10.07 -9.73 22.30
N ALA A 422 -10.99 -10.41 22.98
CA ALA A 422 -12.30 -9.85 23.30
C ALA A 422 -12.22 -8.59 24.18
N GLN A 423 -11.25 -8.52 25.11
CA GLN A 423 -11.00 -7.31 25.91
C GLN A 423 -10.60 -6.10 25.05
N LEU A 424 -9.80 -6.32 24.01
CA LEU A 424 -9.41 -5.26 23.09
C LEU A 424 -10.61 -4.79 22.26
N ILE A 425 -11.40 -5.73 21.73
CA ILE A 425 -12.61 -5.41 20.97
C ILE A 425 -13.60 -4.63 21.85
N ASP A 426 -13.92 -5.13 23.03
CA ASP A 426 -14.85 -4.50 23.98
C ASP A 426 -14.39 -3.08 24.36
N ARG A 427 -13.08 -2.90 24.62
CA ARG A 427 -12.53 -1.58 24.99
C ARG A 427 -12.57 -0.56 23.86
N TYR A 428 -12.17 -0.96 22.65
CA TYR A 428 -11.89 -0.01 21.57
C TYR A 428 -13.03 0.14 20.56
N LEU A 429 -13.89 -0.89 20.40
CA LEU A 429 -14.99 -0.88 19.45
C LEU A 429 -16.36 -0.61 20.05
N SER A 430 -16.59 -0.83 21.36
CA SER A 430 -17.90 -0.56 21.99
C SER A 430 -18.45 0.86 21.78
N PRO A 431 -17.63 1.94 21.70
CA PRO A 431 -18.18 3.27 21.45
C PRO A 431 -18.81 3.44 20.05
N ALA A 432 -18.39 2.64 19.08
CA ALA A 432 -18.91 2.67 17.71
C ALA A 432 -19.80 1.48 17.36
N VAL A 433 -19.68 0.38 18.10
CA VAL A 433 -20.45 -0.86 17.91
C VAL A 433 -20.95 -1.32 19.29
N PRO A 434 -22.08 -0.79 19.78
CA PRO A 434 -22.59 -1.11 21.12
C PRO A 434 -22.80 -2.60 21.37
N GLU A 435 -22.99 -3.41 20.31
CA GLU A 435 -23.22 -4.85 20.39
C GLU A 435 -22.00 -5.65 20.88
N VAL A 436 -20.79 -5.09 20.75
CA VAL A 436 -19.59 -5.72 21.33
C VAL A 436 -19.42 -5.41 22.80
N GLU A 437 -20.24 -4.53 23.38
CA GLU A 437 -20.17 -4.20 24.80
C GLU A 437 -20.37 -5.46 25.66
N GLY A 438 -19.44 -5.68 26.60
CA GLY A 438 -19.44 -6.84 27.48
C GLY A 438 -19.03 -8.15 26.81
N LEU A 439 -18.56 -8.13 25.56
CA LEU A 439 -18.06 -9.32 24.86
C LEU A 439 -17.00 -10.06 25.68
N ALA A 440 -16.06 -9.33 26.28
CA ALA A 440 -15.00 -9.94 27.11
C ALA A 440 -15.58 -10.72 28.30
N VAL A 441 -16.63 -10.21 28.93
CA VAL A 441 -17.32 -10.89 30.05
C VAL A 441 -18.00 -12.17 29.54
N ARG A 442 -18.70 -12.10 28.42
CA ARG A 442 -19.39 -13.25 27.81
C ARG A 442 -18.41 -14.36 27.41
N ILE A 443 -17.30 -14.01 26.77
CA ILE A 443 -16.23 -14.96 26.41
C ILE A 443 -15.59 -15.57 27.67
N ARG A 444 -15.27 -14.75 28.69
CA ARG A 444 -14.69 -15.25 29.94
C ARG A 444 -15.61 -16.23 30.64
N GLN A 445 -16.91 -15.94 30.70
CA GLN A 445 -17.92 -16.75 31.38
C GLN A 445 -18.48 -17.87 30.51
N LEU A 446 -18.09 -17.95 29.23
CA LEU A 446 -18.66 -18.88 28.24
C LEU A 446 -20.20 -18.86 28.26
N THR A 447 -20.74 -17.64 28.22
CA THR A 447 -22.18 -17.38 28.32
C THR A 447 -22.60 -16.54 27.10
N PRO A 448 -23.05 -17.20 26.02
CA PRO A 448 -23.55 -16.50 24.83
C PRO A 448 -24.83 -15.71 25.15
N PRO A 449 -25.14 -14.66 24.37
CA PRO A 449 -26.35 -13.88 24.58
C PRO A 449 -27.60 -14.73 24.34
N ASP A 450 -28.63 -14.56 25.20
CA ASP A 450 -29.88 -15.34 25.12
C ASP A 450 -30.73 -14.97 23.89
N SER A 451 -30.70 -13.71 23.49
CA SER A 451 -31.36 -13.17 22.29
C SER A 451 -30.62 -11.93 21.79
N VAL A 452 -30.43 -11.83 20.47
CA VAL A 452 -29.82 -10.66 19.82
C VAL A 452 -30.58 -10.36 18.54
N ASP A 453 -30.84 -9.07 18.30
CA ASP A 453 -31.34 -8.60 17.02
C ASP A 453 -30.16 -8.48 16.03
N VAL A 454 -30.19 -9.26 14.95
CA VAL A 454 -29.14 -9.27 13.94
C VAL A 454 -29.39 -8.12 12.96
N THR A 455 -28.35 -7.32 12.71
CA THR A 455 -28.33 -6.20 11.75
C THR A 455 -27.14 -6.36 10.80
N TYR A 456 -27.12 -5.60 9.71
CA TYR A 456 -25.95 -5.59 8.80
C TYR A 456 -24.67 -5.10 9.49
N GLU A 457 -24.81 -4.22 10.47
CA GLU A 457 -23.68 -3.61 11.17
C GLU A 457 -23.06 -4.59 12.18
N ASN A 458 -23.89 -5.39 12.86
CA ASN A 458 -23.42 -6.32 13.91
C ASN A 458 -23.16 -7.76 13.41
N LEU A 459 -23.62 -8.12 12.21
CA LEU A 459 -23.57 -9.49 11.67
C LEU A 459 -22.18 -10.14 11.84
N HIS A 460 -21.13 -9.48 11.35
CA HIS A 460 -19.78 -10.03 11.38
C HIS A 460 -19.22 -10.19 12.79
N PHE A 461 -19.65 -9.36 13.75
CA PHE A 461 -19.27 -9.50 15.14
C PHE A 461 -19.93 -10.73 15.78
N LEU A 462 -21.22 -10.93 15.50
CA LEU A 462 -21.99 -12.07 16.00
C LEU A 462 -21.52 -13.41 15.40
N GLU A 463 -21.09 -13.41 14.13
CA GLU A 463 -20.49 -14.59 13.49
C GLU A 463 -19.22 -15.04 14.20
N VAL A 464 -18.32 -14.10 14.50
CA VAL A 464 -17.08 -14.39 15.22
C VAL A 464 -17.38 -14.82 16.65
N GLU A 465 -18.29 -14.15 17.35
CA GLU A 465 -18.71 -14.54 18.70
C GLU A 465 -19.27 -15.97 18.73
N ARG A 466 -20.16 -16.32 17.78
CA ARG A 466 -20.68 -17.69 17.60
C ARG A 466 -19.55 -18.69 17.39
N ASP A 467 -18.59 -18.39 16.52
CA ASP A 467 -17.50 -19.31 16.18
C ASP A 467 -16.56 -19.56 17.37
N ILE A 468 -16.26 -18.50 18.14
CA ILE A 468 -15.51 -18.64 19.41
C ILE A 468 -16.27 -19.54 20.38
N PHE A 469 -17.57 -19.32 20.56
CA PHE A 469 -18.35 -20.16 21.46
C PHE A 469 -18.45 -21.60 20.98
N HIS A 470 -18.65 -21.83 19.68
CA HIS A 470 -18.66 -23.18 19.13
C HIS A 470 -17.32 -23.92 19.38
N ALA A 471 -16.19 -23.22 19.28
CA ALA A 471 -14.87 -23.78 19.55
C ALA A 471 -14.56 -24.00 21.05
N ARG A 472 -15.29 -23.35 21.96
CA ARG A 472 -14.91 -23.25 23.40
C ARG A 472 -15.94 -23.73 24.40
N ILE A 473 -17.22 -23.77 24.03
CA ILE A 473 -18.28 -24.15 24.95
C ILE A 473 -18.35 -25.68 25.10
N PRO A 474 -18.42 -26.20 26.33
CA PRO A 474 -18.71 -27.62 26.56
C PRO A 474 -20.06 -28.01 25.94
N HIS A 475 -20.19 -29.23 25.40
CA HIS A 475 -21.38 -29.71 24.70
C HIS A 475 -22.72 -29.48 25.43
N ALA A 476 -22.71 -29.42 26.76
CA ALA A 476 -23.90 -29.14 27.59
C ALA A 476 -24.55 -27.75 27.39
N ARG A 477 -23.89 -26.82 26.69
CA ARG A 477 -24.42 -25.48 26.36
C ARG A 477 -24.47 -25.21 24.84
N ALA A 478 -24.37 -26.27 24.02
CA ALA A 478 -24.39 -26.16 22.56
C ALA A 478 -25.71 -25.57 22.03
N ASP A 479 -26.83 -25.80 22.70
CA ASP A 479 -28.16 -25.34 22.27
C ASP A 479 -28.26 -23.81 22.14
N THR A 480 -27.61 -23.03 23.01
CA THR A 480 -27.66 -21.57 22.91
C THR A 480 -26.80 -21.07 21.75
N VAL A 481 -25.65 -21.70 21.48
CA VAL A 481 -24.82 -21.39 20.31
C VAL A 481 -25.57 -21.75 19.02
N HIS A 482 -26.28 -22.88 19.02
CA HIS A 482 -27.11 -23.30 17.90
C HIS A 482 -28.23 -22.28 17.62
N ARG A 483 -28.93 -21.79 18.65
CA ARG A 483 -29.98 -20.76 18.50
C ARG A 483 -29.44 -19.44 17.95
N LEU A 484 -28.24 -19.03 18.38
CA LEU A 484 -27.55 -17.86 17.81
C LEU A 484 -27.24 -18.09 16.31
N GLY A 485 -26.72 -19.26 15.96
CA GLY A 485 -26.48 -19.65 14.57
C GLY A 485 -27.74 -19.61 13.70
N GLU A 486 -28.84 -20.20 14.15
CA GLU A 486 -30.13 -20.17 13.43
C GLU A 486 -30.65 -18.75 13.23
N THR A 487 -30.42 -17.85 14.19
CA THR A 487 -30.85 -16.46 14.10
C THR A 487 -30.03 -15.70 13.05
N ILE A 488 -28.72 -15.91 13.02
CA ILE A 488 -27.83 -15.37 11.98
C ILE A 488 -28.22 -15.91 10.58
N ASP A 489 -28.50 -17.21 10.47
CA ASP A 489 -28.83 -17.83 9.18
C ASP A 489 -30.19 -17.36 8.66
N ARG A 490 -31.19 -17.18 9.54
CA ARG A 490 -32.48 -16.55 9.18
C ARG A 490 -32.29 -15.13 8.66
N PHE A 491 -31.42 -14.34 9.29
CA PHE A 491 -31.10 -12.99 8.82
C PHE A 491 -30.49 -13.02 7.41
N LYS A 492 -29.50 -13.87 7.17
CA LYS A 492 -28.86 -14.03 5.86
C LYS A 492 -29.82 -14.46 4.75
N ARG A 493 -30.86 -15.24 5.09
CA ARG A 493 -31.92 -15.65 4.14
C ARG A 493 -32.97 -14.55 3.89
N GLY A 494 -32.88 -13.39 4.55
CA GLY A 494 -33.83 -12.29 4.41
C GLY A 494 -35.15 -12.51 5.14
N GLU A 495 -35.19 -13.43 6.11
CA GLU A 495 -36.40 -13.78 6.88
C GLU A 495 -36.66 -12.83 8.07
N THR A 496 -35.92 -11.72 8.16
CA THR A 496 -35.98 -10.73 9.27
C THR A 496 -36.16 -9.30 8.75
N ARG A 497 -36.63 -8.40 9.62
CA ARG A 497 -37.20 -7.08 9.24
C ARG A 497 -36.21 -6.04 8.72
N ASP A 498 -34.90 -6.24 8.90
CA ASP A 498 -33.88 -5.29 8.47
C ASP A 498 -33.29 -5.76 7.12
N GLN A 499 -33.75 -5.17 6.02
CA GLN A 499 -33.30 -5.49 4.66
C GLN A 499 -32.08 -4.64 4.28
N PRO A 500 -31.20 -5.12 3.38
CA PRO A 500 -29.98 -4.39 3.05
C PRO A 500 -30.36 -3.06 2.38
N PRO A 501 -29.57 -1.99 2.56
CA PRO A 501 -29.72 -0.82 1.72
C PRO A 501 -29.52 -1.27 0.26
N THR A 502 -30.58 -1.23 -0.53
CA THR A 502 -30.53 -1.54 -1.96
C THR A 502 -29.57 -0.55 -2.61
N GLY A 503 -28.38 -1.00 -2.98
CA GLY A 503 -27.38 -0.20 -3.68
C GLY A 503 -27.92 0.27 -5.02
N ARG A 504 -27.93 1.59 -5.23
CA ARG A 504 -27.94 2.23 -6.54
C ARG A 504 -26.55 2.76 -6.83
#